data_AF-A0A7J2HT52-F1
#
_entry.id   AF-A0A7J2HT52-F1
#
_cell.length_a   1.000
_cell.length_b   1.000
_cell.length_c   1.000
_cell.angle_alpha   90.00
_cell.angle_beta   90.00
_cell.angle_gamma   90.00
#
_symmetry.space_group_name_H-M   'P 1'
#
loop_
_entity.id
_entity.type
_entity.pdbx_description
1 polymer ?
#
loop_
_entity_poly.entity_id
_entity_poly.type
_entity_poly.pdbx_seq_one_letter_code
_entity_poly.pdbx_strand_id
1 'polypeptide(L)'
;VDEEISRRLKLDVREVRKILHKLGGIGILHYELTRDKETEHRIFKWYVQQEQAIGFIISNMNKILDRLKQKLETEESNQFYWCGTLGHPRLLFDQAMEKLFRCPVCGKPLEPHENEELIEALRWKIEEIEKALKEMTEIKKPEITEKAK
;
A
#
# COMPACT_ATOMS: atom_id res chain seq x y z
N VAL A 1 -11.97 23.92 8.71
CA VAL A 1 -13.43 23.62 8.54
C VAL A 1 -13.66 23.13 7.12
N ASP A 2 -14.64 22.26 6.87
CA ASP A 2 -14.95 21.70 5.53
C ASP A 2 -15.02 22.77 4.43
N GLU A 3 -15.71 23.87 4.71
CA GLU A 3 -15.94 24.97 3.76
C GLU A 3 -14.65 25.69 3.38
N GLU A 4 -13.74 25.85 4.33
CA GLU A 4 -12.43 26.44 4.08
C GLU A 4 -11.55 25.51 3.24
N ILE A 5 -11.58 24.21 3.55
CA ILE A 5 -10.83 23.18 2.81
C ILE A 5 -11.35 23.12 1.35
N SER A 6 -12.67 23.10 1.17
CA SER A 6 -13.31 23.15 -0.15
C SER A 6 -12.92 24.40 -0.92
N ARG A 7 -12.93 25.59 -0.29
CA ARG A 7 -12.54 26.84 -0.94
C ARG A 7 -11.08 26.83 -1.39
N ARG A 8 -10.16 26.33 -0.56
CA ARG A 8 -8.73 26.24 -0.89
C ARG A 8 -8.45 25.23 -1.99
N LEU A 9 -9.10 24.07 -1.95
CA LEU A 9 -8.92 22.98 -2.92
C LEU A 9 -9.75 23.17 -4.20
N LYS A 10 -10.67 24.13 -4.24
CA LYS A 10 -11.64 24.34 -5.33
C LYS A 10 -12.46 23.07 -5.66
N LEU A 11 -12.78 22.30 -4.63
CA LEU A 11 -13.58 21.07 -4.72
C LEU A 11 -14.97 21.29 -4.12
N ASP A 12 -15.95 20.52 -4.55
CA ASP A 12 -17.29 20.57 -3.94
C ASP A 12 -17.23 20.15 -2.46
N VAL A 13 -17.97 20.85 -1.61
CA VAL A 13 -17.98 20.60 -0.16
C VAL A 13 -18.43 19.16 0.16
N ARG A 14 -19.31 18.57 -0.65
CA ARG A 14 -19.78 17.19 -0.45
C ARG A 14 -18.66 16.19 -0.76
N GLU A 15 -17.86 16.45 -1.78
CA GLU A 15 -16.70 15.61 -2.11
C GLU A 15 -15.62 15.69 -1.04
N VAL A 16 -15.30 16.91 -0.59
CA VAL A 16 -14.37 17.13 0.52
C VAL A 16 -14.83 16.37 1.76
N ARG A 17 -16.11 16.48 2.14
CA ARG A 17 -16.65 15.77 3.30
C ARG A 17 -16.56 14.25 3.15
N LYS A 18 -16.84 13.69 1.97
CA LYS A 18 -16.66 12.25 1.71
C LYS A 18 -15.20 11.82 1.91
N ILE A 19 -14.24 12.61 1.44
CA ILE A 19 -12.81 12.32 1.60
C ILE A 19 -12.41 12.41 3.08
N LEU A 20 -12.82 13.47 3.78
CA LEU A 20 -12.49 13.68 5.20
C LEU A 20 -13.06 12.55 6.08
N HIS A 21 -14.29 12.09 5.84
CA HIS A 21 -14.82 10.94 6.56
C HIS A 21 -14.08 9.63 6.26
N LYS A 22 -13.63 9.41 5.00
CA LYS A 22 -12.80 8.25 4.68
C LYS A 22 -11.47 8.28 5.42
N LEU A 23 -10.80 9.43 5.43
CA LEU A 23 -9.55 9.63 6.16
C LEU A 23 -9.75 9.48 7.68
N GLY A 24 -10.90 9.92 8.20
CA GLY A 24 -11.28 9.72 9.58
C GLY A 24 -11.53 8.25 9.93
N GLY A 25 -12.19 7.49 9.05
CA GLY A 25 -12.40 6.05 9.24
C GLY A 25 -11.11 5.23 9.24
N ILE A 26 -10.03 5.75 8.65
CA ILE A 26 -8.69 5.13 8.64
C ILE A 26 -7.87 5.55 9.89
N GLY A 27 -8.35 6.50 10.69
CA GLY A 27 -7.64 7.03 11.86
C GLY A 27 -6.58 8.07 11.53
N ILE A 28 -6.59 8.65 10.32
CA ILE A 28 -5.66 9.73 9.93
C ILE A 28 -6.16 11.07 10.45
N LEU A 29 -7.48 11.26 10.45
CA LEU A 29 -8.12 12.49 10.92
C LEU A 29 -9.09 12.17 12.06
N HIS A 30 -9.27 13.12 12.97
CA HIS A 30 -10.44 13.16 13.82
C HIS A 30 -11.18 14.47 13.61
N TYR A 31 -12.44 14.51 14.03
CA TYR A 31 -13.22 15.73 13.99
C TYR A 31 -13.84 16.03 15.34
N GLU A 32 -13.97 17.31 15.64
CA GLU A 32 -14.79 17.82 16.73
C GLU A 32 -16.02 18.52 16.16
N LEU A 33 -17.18 18.22 16.73
CA LEU A 33 -18.42 18.90 16.40
C LEU A 33 -18.56 20.13 17.30
N THR A 34 -18.39 21.31 16.71
CA THR A 34 -18.65 22.58 17.39
C THR A 34 -19.96 23.19 16.88
N ARG A 35 -20.68 23.91 17.73
CA ARG A 35 -21.79 24.77 17.29
C ARG A 35 -21.31 26.20 17.23
N ASP A 36 -21.63 26.87 16.13
CA ASP A 36 -21.44 28.31 16.05
C ASP A 36 -22.37 29.00 17.06
N LYS A 37 -21.84 29.97 17.81
CA LYS A 37 -22.59 30.68 18.86
C LYS A 37 -23.55 31.72 18.29
N GLU A 38 -23.32 32.18 17.06
CA GLU A 38 -24.14 33.21 16.42
C GLU A 38 -25.21 32.63 15.51
N THR A 39 -24.92 31.52 14.82
CA THR A 39 -25.82 30.96 13.80
C THR A 39 -26.45 29.62 14.21
N GLU A 40 -26.06 29.02 15.34
CA GLU A 40 -26.41 27.65 15.75
C GLU A 40 -26.05 26.54 14.74
N HIS A 41 -25.26 26.85 13.71
CA HIS A 41 -24.87 25.87 12.69
C HIS A 41 -23.80 24.89 13.22
N ARG A 42 -23.86 23.65 12.73
CA ARG A 42 -22.90 22.59 13.06
C ARG A 42 -21.62 22.74 12.25
N ILE A 43 -20.50 22.96 12.93
CA ILE A 43 -19.17 23.11 12.34
C ILE A 43 -18.34 21.87 12.66
N PHE A 44 -17.81 21.23 11.61
CA PHE A 44 -16.83 20.16 11.73
C PHE A 44 -15.41 20.76 11.69
N LYS A 45 -14.69 20.62 12.80
CA LYS A 45 -13.26 20.96 12.88
C LYS A 45 -12.47 19.67 12.75
N TRP A 46 -11.59 19.60 11.76
CA TRP A 46 -10.78 18.42 11.46
C TRP A 46 -9.35 18.63 11.94
N TYR A 47 -8.78 17.59 12.51
CA TYR A 47 -7.45 17.57 13.08
C TYR A 47 -6.71 16.32 12.63
N VAL A 48 -5.43 16.47 12.27
CA VAL A 48 -4.59 15.34 11.87
C VAL A 48 -4.09 14.61 13.10
N GLN A 49 -4.28 13.30 13.15
CA GLN A 49 -3.70 12.44 14.17
C GLN A 49 -2.36 11.91 13.67
N GLN A 50 -1.31 12.72 13.83
CA GLN A 50 0.00 12.43 13.22
C GLN A 50 0.56 11.07 13.64
N GLU A 51 0.48 10.71 14.93
CA GLU A 51 0.94 9.41 15.43
C GLU A 51 0.18 8.23 14.81
N GLN A 52 -1.15 8.33 14.73
CA GLN A 52 -1.99 7.28 14.17
C GLN A 52 -1.79 7.16 12.65
N ALA A 53 -1.66 8.30 11.95
CA ALA A 53 -1.36 8.33 10.53
C ALA A 53 -0.03 7.66 10.21
N ILE A 54 1.04 7.96 10.97
CA ILE A 54 2.34 7.32 10.82
C ILE A 54 2.24 5.82 11.11
N GLY A 55 1.57 5.44 12.20
CA GLY A 55 1.32 4.03 12.54
C GLY A 55 0.58 3.26 11.43
N PHE A 56 -0.43 3.90 10.82
CA PHE A 56 -1.17 3.34 9.70
C PHE A 56 -0.28 3.15 8.47
N ILE A 57 0.54 4.15 8.12
CA ILE A 57 1.47 4.07 6.99
C ILE A 57 2.46 2.92 7.19
N ILE A 58 3.09 2.83 8.37
CA ILE A 58 4.03 1.75 8.70
C ILE A 58 3.35 0.38 8.60
N SER A 59 2.15 0.23 9.18
CA SER A 59 1.41 -1.02 9.10
C SER A 59 1.10 -1.43 7.65
N ASN A 60 0.69 -0.48 6.81
CA ASN A 60 0.37 -0.76 5.42
C ASN A 60 1.62 -1.09 4.60
N MET A 61 2.73 -0.38 4.82
CA MET A 61 4.02 -0.67 4.20
C MET A 61 4.53 -2.06 4.58
N ASN A 62 4.42 -2.46 5.86
CA ASN A 62 4.77 -3.83 6.29
C ASN A 62 3.93 -4.88 5.57
N LYS A 63 2.61 -4.66 5.41
CA LYS A 63 1.74 -5.59 4.64
C LYS A 63 2.16 -5.70 3.17
N ILE A 64 2.59 -4.60 2.56
CA ILE A 64 3.10 -4.61 1.18
C ILE A 64 4.43 -5.36 1.13
N LEU A 65 5.33 -5.10 2.08
CA LEU A 65 6.62 -5.76 2.20
C LEU A 65 6.46 -7.28 2.34
N ASP A 66 5.57 -7.75 3.22
CA ASP A 66 5.29 -9.17 3.41
C ASP A 66 4.82 -9.84 2.11
N ARG A 67 3.93 -9.17 1.36
CA ARG A 67 3.46 -9.69 0.07
C ARG A 67 4.57 -9.73 -0.98
N LEU A 68 5.45 -8.74 -1.00
CA LEU A 68 6.59 -8.72 -1.91
C LEU A 68 7.59 -9.83 -1.56
N LYS A 69 7.86 -10.05 -0.27
CA LYS A 69 8.73 -11.14 0.21
C LYS A 69 8.17 -12.52 -0.13
N GLN A 70 6.88 -12.74 0.11
CA GLN A 70 6.20 -13.98 -0.28
C GLN A 70 6.28 -14.22 -1.79
N LYS A 71 6.10 -13.15 -2.58
CA LYS A 71 6.23 -13.23 -4.04
C LYS A 71 7.66 -13.56 -4.46
N LEU A 72 8.66 -12.91 -3.87
CA LEU A 72 10.07 -13.17 -4.11
C LEU A 72 10.43 -14.64 -3.79
N GLU A 73 10.03 -15.12 -2.62
CA GLU A 73 10.25 -16.51 -2.20
C GLU A 73 9.63 -17.50 -3.19
N THR A 74 8.42 -17.20 -3.68
CA THR A 74 7.76 -18.02 -4.71
C THR A 74 8.53 -18.00 -6.03
N GLU A 75 9.06 -16.85 -6.45
CA GLU A 75 9.84 -16.73 -7.68
C GLU A 75 11.22 -17.43 -7.57
N GLU A 76 11.87 -17.38 -6.41
CA GLU A 76 13.18 -18.00 -6.18
C GLU A 76 13.11 -19.53 -5.99
N SER A 77 12.05 -20.02 -5.33
CA SER A 77 11.90 -21.45 -5.02
C SER A 77 11.31 -22.27 -6.15
N ASN A 78 10.64 -21.63 -7.13
CA ASN A 78 9.90 -22.32 -8.16
C ASN A 78 10.43 -22.05 -9.56
N GLN A 79 10.42 -23.08 -10.39
CA GLN A 79 10.63 -22.95 -11.82
C GLN A 79 9.30 -22.71 -12.54
N PHE A 80 9.28 -21.70 -13.40
CA PHE A 80 8.12 -21.35 -14.18
C PHE A 80 8.27 -21.75 -15.64
N TYR A 81 7.14 -22.07 -16.25
CA TYR A 81 7.02 -22.48 -17.63
C TYR A 81 5.96 -21.63 -18.33
N TRP A 82 6.25 -21.16 -19.54
CA TRP A 82 5.39 -20.28 -20.31
C TRP A 82 5.46 -20.56 -21.80
N CYS A 83 4.40 -20.25 -22.53
CA CYS A 83 4.30 -20.48 -23.98
C CYS A 83 4.62 -19.24 -24.83
N GLY A 84 5.19 -18.19 -24.23
CA GLY A 84 5.54 -16.93 -24.91
C GLY A 84 4.36 -16.07 -25.37
N THR A 85 3.11 -16.49 -25.11
CA THR A 85 1.92 -15.78 -25.61
C THR A 85 1.36 -14.86 -24.52
N LEU A 86 1.30 -13.55 -24.82
CA LEU A 86 0.75 -12.54 -23.91
C LEU A 86 -0.67 -12.92 -23.45
N GLY A 87 -0.92 -12.80 -22.15
CA GLY A 87 -2.21 -13.14 -21.53
C GLY A 87 -2.39 -14.63 -21.19
N HIS A 88 -1.49 -15.51 -21.60
CA HIS A 88 -1.54 -16.92 -21.17
C HIS A 88 -0.86 -17.10 -19.79
N PRO A 89 -1.33 -18.09 -18.99
CA PRO A 89 -0.79 -18.31 -17.66
C PRO A 89 0.66 -18.81 -17.70
N ARG A 90 1.45 -18.34 -16.74
CA ARG A 90 2.70 -18.99 -16.32
C ARG A 90 2.36 -20.14 -15.37
N LEU A 91 2.92 -21.31 -15.62
CA LEU A 91 2.69 -22.51 -14.81
C LEU A 91 3.94 -22.86 -14.02
N LEU A 92 3.74 -23.41 -12.82
CA LEU A 92 4.82 -24.03 -12.05
C LEU A 92 5.28 -25.33 -12.73
N PHE A 93 6.47 -25.81 -12.40
CA PHE A 93 6.99 -27.08 -12.93
C PHE A 93 5.99 -28.24 -12.77
N ASP A 94 5.44 -28.46 -11.58
CA ASP A 94 4.50 -29.56 -11.33
C ASP A 94 3.24 -29.44 -12.20
N GLN A 95 2.71 -28.23 -12.35
CA GLN A 95 1.57 -27.95 -13.21
C GLN A 95 1.89 -28.15 -14.69
N ALA A 96 3.09 -27.75 -15.13
CA ALA A 96 3.55 -27.97 -16.49
C ALA A 96 3.71 -29.48 -16.75
N MET A 97 4.25 -30.24 -15.79
CA MET A 97 4.40 -31.68 -15.87
C MET A 97 3.05 -32.40 -15.99
N GLU A 98 2.04 -32.03 -15.19
CA GLU A 98 0.67 -32.54 -15.32
C GLU A 98 0.05 -32.27 -16.70
N LYS A 99 0.44 -31.16 -17.33
CA LYS A 99 -0.01 -30.78 -18.67
C LYS A 99 0.93 -31.26 -19.78
N LEU A 100 1.90 -32.14 -19.47
CA LEU A 100 2.89 -32.66 -20.41
C LEU A 100 3.64 -31.54 -21.17
N PHE A 101 3.95 -30.45 -20.46
CA PHE A 101 4.55 -29.23 -20.98
C PHE A 101 3.80 -28.61 -22.15
N ARG A 102 2.46 -28.68 -22.14
CA ARG A 102 1.61 -28.00 -23.12
C ARG A 102 0.74 -26.93 -22.48
N CYS A 103 0.64 -25.79 -23.16
CA CYS A 103 -0.19 -24.69 -22.73
C CYS A 103 -1.68 -25.10 -22.73
N PRO A 104 -2.42 -24.87 -21.63
CA PRO A 104 -3.84 -25.23 -21.56
C PRO A 104 -4.75 -24.36 -22.44
N VAL A 105 -4.24 -23.22 -22.94
CA VAL A 105 -5.03 -22.28 -23.76
C VAL A 105 -4.80 -22.48 -25.25
N CYS A 106 -3.54 -22.59 -25.70
CA CYS A 106 -3.21 -22.70 -27.13
C CYS A 106 -2.55 -24.01 -27.56
N GLY A 107 -2.25 -24.92 -26.64
CA GLY A 107 -1.63 -26.22 -26.93
C GLY A 107 -0.16 -26.16 -27.38
N LYS A 108 0.44 -24.97 -27.49
CA LYS A 108 1.88 -24.80 -27.75
C LYS A 108 2.73 -25.42 -26.63
N PRO A 109 3.96 -25.87 -26.93
CA PRO A 109 4.89 -26.30 -25.90
C PRO A 109 5.16 -25.15 -24.92
N LEU A 110 5.34 -25.51 -23.64
CA LEU A 110 5.79 -24.60 -22.61
C LEU A 110 7.31 -24.68 -22.51
N GLU A 111 7.95 -23.54 -22.42
CA GLU A 111 9.40 -23.41 -22.23
C GLU A 111 9.69 -22.82 -20.84
N PRO A 112 10.87 -23.12 -20.25
CA PRO A 112 11.29 -22.47 -19.02
C PRO A 112 11.27 -20.95 -19.19
N HIS A 113 10.61 -20.27 -18.25
CA HIS A 113 10.51 -18.82 -18.23
C HIS A 113 11.52 -18.28 -17.24
N GLU A 114 12.53 -17.58 -17.75
CA GLU A 114 13.51 -16.86 -16.92
C GLU A 114 12.81 -15.76 -16.12
N ASN A 115 13.05 -15.72 -14.82
CA ASN A 115 12.47 -14.74 -13.90
C ASN A 115 13.53 -13.91 -13.16
N GLU A 116 14.79 -13.96 -13.59
CA GLU A 116 15.92 -13.26 -12.97
C GLU A 116 15.66 -11.74 -12.85
N GLU A 117 15.24 -11.09 -13.95
CA GLU A 117 14.93 -9.65 -13.95
C GLU A 117 13.81 -9.30 -12.95
N LEU A 118 12.82 -10.18 -12.79
CA LEU A 118 11.73 -9.99 -11.84
C LEU A 118 12.21 -10.16 -10.40
N ILE A 119 13.06 -11.16 -10.14
CA ILE A 119 13.68 -11.40 -8.83
C ILE A 119 14.51 -10.18 -8.42
N GLU A 120 15.36 -9.66 -9.31
CA GLU A 120 16.16 -8.46 -9.07
C GLU A 120 15.27 -7.24 -8.78
N ALA A 121 14.23 -7.02 -9.59
CA ALA A 121 13.29 -5.92 -9.36
C ALA A 121 12.54 -6.03 -8.02
N LEU A 122 12.15 -7.25 -7.63
CA LEU A 122 11.51 -7.52 -6.34
C LEU A 122 12.48 -7.26 -5.18
N ARG A 123 13.73 -7.74 -5.25
CA ARG A 123 14.76 -7.50 -4.24
C ARG A 123 15.06 -6.01 -4.07
N TRP A 124 15.27 -5.30 -5.18
CA TRP A 124 15.48 -3.85 -5.16
C TRP A 124 14.31 -3.11 -4.49
N LYS A 125 13.08 -3.49 -4.83
CA LYS A 125 11.88 -2.84 -4.26
C LYS A 125 11.70 -3.14 -2.77
N ILE A 126 12.01 -4.37 -2.35
CA ILE A 126 12.00 -4.78 -0.95
C ILE A 126 13.00 -3.94 -0.15
N GLU A 127 14.24 -3.81 -0.64
CA GLU A 127 15.28 -3.02 0.02
C GLU A 127 14.90 -1.54 0.15
N GLU A 128 14.32 -0.95 -0.90
CA GLU A 128 13.82 0.43 -0.88
C GLU A 128 12.76 0.63 0.23
N ILE A 129 11.80 -0.30 0.33
CA ILE A 129 10.73 -0.25 1.33
C ILE A 129 11.28 -0.45 2.74
N GLU A 130 12.21 -1.38 2.94
CA GLU A 130 12.84 -1.64 4.23
C GLU A 130 13.65 -0.43 4.72
N LYS A 131 14.38 0.22 3.81
CA LYS A 131 15.11 1.45 4.12
C LYS A 131 14.17 2.57 4.52
N ALA A 132 13.10 2.80 3.76
CA ALA A 132 12.10 3.81 4.07
C ALA A 132 11.41 3.54 5.43
N LEU A 133 11.10 2.28 5.73
CA LEU A 133 10.55 1.89 7.03
C LEU A 133 11.51 2.17 8.18
N LYS A 134 12.79 1.85 8.00
CA LYS A 134 13.83 2.14 8.98
C LYS A 134 13.91 3.63 9.28
N GLU A 135 14.01 4.47 8.26
CA GLU A 135 14.03 5.93 8.37
C GLU A 135 12.78 6.45 9.12
N MET A 136 11.58 5.97 8.78
CA MET A 136 10.33 6.36 9.45
C MET A 136 10.25 5.94 10.92
N THR A 137 10.84 4.79 11.28
CA THR A 137 10.89 4.33 12.68
C THR A 137 11.95 5.04 13.51
N GLU A 138 13.05 5.50 12.89
CA GLU A 138 14.08 6.28 13.55
C GLU A 138 13.61 7.71 13.85
N ILE A 139 12.72 8.29 13.03
CA ILE A 139 12.06 9.58 13.29
C ILE A 139 11.23 9.58 14.59
N LYS A 140 10.83 8.41 15.13
CA LYS A 140 10.18 8.33 16.46
C LYS A 140 11.13 8.54 17.65
N LYS A 141 12.45 8.45 17.47
CA LYS A 141 13.41 8.51 18.60
C LYS A 141 13.79 9.92 19.12
N PRO A 142 13.69 11.06 18.41
CA PRO A 142 14.24 12.31 18.96
C PRO A 142 13.30 13.11 19.88
N GLU A 143 11.99 12.86 19.93
CA GLU A 143 11.06 13.77 20.64
C GLU A 143 10.58 13.31 22.03
N ILE A 144 10.98 12.13 22.51
CA ILE A 144 10.59 11.64 23.86
C ILE A 144 11.68 11.88 24.93
N THR A 145 12.88 12.34 24.57
CA THR A 145 14.00 12.52 25.52
C THR A 145 14.16 13.92 26.13
N GLU A 146 13.24 14.87 25.90
CA GLU A 146 13.37 16.23 26.46
C GLU A 146 12.11 16.75 27.18
N LYS A 147 11.44 15.95 28.02
CA LYS A 147 10.61 16.49 29.12
C LYS A 147 10.67 15.60 30.36
N ALA A 148 11.86 15.52 30.97
CA ALA A 148 12.03 15.09 32.36
C ALA A 148 13.25 15.80 32.96
N LYS A 149 13.06 17.08 33.31
CA LYS A 149 13.83 17.81 34.33
C LYS A 149 12.96 18.88 34.93
#